data_AF-A0A7C6SUP0-F1
#
_entry.id   AF-A0A7C6SUP0-F1
#
_cell.length_a   1.000
_cell.length_b   1.000
_cell.length_c   1.000
_cell.angle_alpha   90.00
_cell.angle_beta   90.00
_cell.angle_gamma   90.00
#
_symmetry.space_group_name_H-M   'P 1'
#
loop_
_entity.id
_entity.type
_entity.pdbx_description
1 polymer ?
#
loop_
_entity_poly.entity_id
_entity_poly.type
_entity_poly.pdbx_seq_one_letter_code
_entity_poly.pdbx_strand_id
1 'polypeptide(L)'
;IPAQDLIDMRLPDEQTALDALYQRLSNDLKVDLETVKIIGNAVLKAYQKEPRAQFKSGPKEKAWDRLDIELLPRVKAVIKELYGNEDKRPHKITMSLINRTLGLPNKQLDNLPLCREEINRYYESQEHYWAREVIWAVQKILKEGQVLNWKRVRTLTNIRRVNFESSLPYISQLADNDTIKRIKSL
;
A
#
# COMPACT_ATOMS: atom_id res chain seq x y z
N ILE A 1 1.48 -64.36 30.63
CA ILE A 1 0.33 -64.39 29.72
C ILE A 1 0.88 -64.74 28.34
N PRO A 2 0.55 -65.92 27.77
CA PRO A 2 1.01 -66.33 26.44
C PRO A 2 0.50 -65.36 25.35
N ALA A 3 1.26 -65.20 24.26
CA ALA A 3 1.01 -64.18 23.22
C ALA A 3 -0.35 -64.32 22.51
N GLN A 4 -0.97 -65.51 22.56
CA GLN A 4 -2.32 -65.75 22.05
C GLN A 4 -3.40 -64.95 22.82
N ASP A 5 -3.26 -64.79 24.15
CA ASP A 5 -4.26 -64.13 24.99
C ASP A 5 -4.27 -62.59 24.83
N LEU A 6 -3.24 -62.02 24.19
CA LEU A 6 -3.18 -60.59 23.86
C LEU A 6 -3.99 -60.23 22.60
N ILE A 7 -4.31 -61.21 21.76
CA ILE A 7 -5.10 -61.02 20.53
C ILE A 7 -6.60 -60.85 20.90
N ASP A 8 -7.07 -61.52 21.95
CA ASP A 8 -8.45 -61.44 22.43
C ASP A 8 -8.77 -60.16 23.23
N MET A 9 -7.76 -59.35 23.56
CA MET A 9 -7.92 -58.02 24.18
C MET A 9 -7.84 -56.87 23.17
N ARG A 10 -8.01 -57.15 21.88
CA ARG A 10 -8.02 -56.11 20.85
C ARG A 10 -9.33 -55.32 20.95
N LEU A 11 -9.25 -54.09 21.49
CA LEU A 11 -10.32 -53.10 21.40
C LEU A 11 -10.89 -53.10 19.98
N PRO A 12 -12.22 -53.16 19.81
CA PRO A 12 -12.82 -53.22 18.48
C PRO A 12 -12.32 -52.05 17.66
N ASP A 13 -11.91 -52.34 16.41
CA ASP A 13 -11.49 -51.34 15.44
C ASP A 13 -12.54 -50.21 15.39
N GLU A 14 -12.12 -48.95 15.28
CA GLU A 14 -13.02 -47.79 15.39
C GLU A 14 -14.21 -47.91 14.44
N GLN A 15 -13.97 -48.49 13.25
CA GLN A 15 -14.98 -48.78 12.26
C GLN A 15 -16.01 -49.82 12.75
N THR A 16 -15.56 -50.87 13.43
CA THR A 16 -16.42 -51.92 14.00
C THR A 16 -17.31 -51.38 15.12
N ALA A 17 -16.77 -50.51 15.98
CA ALA A 17 -17.53 -49.86 17.04
C ALA A 17 -18.56 -48.87 16.47
N LEU A 18 -18.20 -48.13 15.43
CA LEU A 18 -19.09 -47.19 14.75
C LEU A 18 -20.24 -47.90 14.03
N ASP A 19 -19.96 -49.02 13.36
CA ASP A 19 -20.99 -49.83 12.72
C ASP A 19 -21.96 -50.45 13.74
N ALA A 20 -21.47 -50.90 14.90
CA ALA A 20 -22.32 -51.38 15.99
C ALA A 20 -23.23 -50.26 16.56
N LEU A 21 -22.74 -49.02 16.61
CA LEU A 21 -23.52 -47.85 17.02
C LEU A 21 -24.64 -47.55 16.00
N TYR A 22 -24.32 -47.55 14.71
CA TYR A 22 -25.31 -47.33 13.64
C TYR A 22 -26.39 -48.40 13.63
N GLN A 23 -26.04 -49.65 13.91
CA GLN A 23 -27.01 -50.75 14.05
C GLN A 23 -27.97 -50.54 15.21
N ARG A 24 -27.47 -50.10 16.38
CA ARG A 24 -28.32 -49.77 17.54
C ARG A 24 -29.28 -48.63 17.22
N LEU A 25 -28.75 -47.54 16.63
CA LEU A 25 -29.56 -46.37 16.27
C LEU A 25 -30.63 -46.71 15.22
N SER A 26 -30.33 -47.57 14.25
CA SER A 26 -31.31 -48.04 13.27
C SER A 26 -32.47 -48.78 13.95
N ASN A 27 -32.16 -49.68 14.89
CA ASN A 27 -33.18 -50.44 15.63
C ASN A 27 -34.02 -49.54 16.54
N ASP A 28 -33.39 -48.63 17.28
CA ASP A 28 -34.08 -47.77 18.25
C ASP A 28 -34.99 -46.74 17.54
N LEU A 29 -34.52 -46.17 16.44
CA LEU A 29 -35.25 -45.16 15.68
C LEU A 29 -36.20 -45.76 14.64
N LYS A 30 -36.12 -47.08 14.40
CA LYS A 30 -36.84 -47.79 13.31
C LYS A 30 -36.62 -47.15 11.95
N VAL A 31 -35.40 -46.68 11.71
CA VAL A 31 -34.97 -46.06 10.44
C VAL A 31 -34.01 -47.01 9.76
N ASP A 32 -34.07 -47.05 8.43
CA ASP A 32 -33.17 -47.87 7.64
C ASP A 32 -31.68 -47.56 7.96
N LEU A 33 -30.89 -48.63 8.05
CA LEU A 33 -29.48 -48.56 8.46
C LEU A 33 -28.65 -47.68 7.52
N GLU A 34 -28.93 -47.70 6.22
CA GLU A 34 -28.20 -46.91 5.23
C GLU A 34 -28.43 -45.41 5.47
N THR A 35 -29.65 -45.04 5.82
CA THR A 35 -30.01 -43.65 6.17
C THR A 35 -29.26 -43.17 7.41
N VAL A 36 -29.19 -44.02 8.45
CA VAL A 36 -28.44 -43.72 9.69
C VAL A 36 -26.95 -43.53 9.40
N LYS A 37 -26.36 -44.38 8.56
CA LYS A 37 -24.95 -44.28 8.14
C LYS A 37 -24.67 -42.98 7.39
N ILE A 38 -25.53 -42.61 6.44
CA ILE A 38 -25.39 -41.37 5.66
C ILE A 38 -25.39 -40.14 6.57
N ILE A 39 -26.38 -40.06 7.47
CA ILE A 39 -26.54 -38.92 8.39
C ILE A 39 -25.38 -38.90 9.40
N GLY A 40 -25.07 -40.03 10.03
CA GLY A 40 -24.00 -40.14 11.01
C GLY A 40 -22.64 -39.73 10.45
N ASN A 41 -22.29 -40.21 9.27
CA ASN A 41 -21.04 -39.85 8.60
C ASN A 41 -20.99 -38.36 8.22
N ALA A 42 -22.12 -37.77 7.80
CA ALA A 42 -22.20 -36.35 7.50
C ALA A 42 -22.00 -35.48 8.76
N VAL A 43 -22.59 -35.89 9.89
CA VAL A 43 -22.41 -35.21 11.18
C VAL A 43 -20.96 -35.34 11.66
N LEU A 44 -20.38 -36.54 11.65
CA LEU A 44 -18.99 -36.75 12.04
C LEU A 44 -18.04 -35.89 11.18
N LYS A 45 -18.26 -35.82 9.87
CA LYS A 45 -17.49 -34.96 8.97
C LYS A 45 -17.66 -33.46 9.27
N ALA A 46 -18.82 -33.03 9.76
CA ALA A 46 -19.04 -31.65 10.16
C ALA A 46 -18.31 -31.31 11.47
N TYR A 47 -18.28 -32.24 12.43
CA TYR A 47 -17.59 -32.07 13.71
C TYR A 47 -16.07 -32.30 13.62
N GLN A 48 -15.59 -33.08 12.66
CA GLN A 48 -14.16 -33.29 12.37
C GLN A 48 -13.50 -32.15 11.58
N LYS A 49 -14.23 -31.10 11.19
CA LYS A 49 -13.59 -29.89 10.62
C LYS A 49 -12.72 -29.27 11.70
N GLU A 50 -11.41 -29.55 11.63
CA GLU A 50 -10.43 -28.89 12.50
C GLU A 50 -10.61 -27.37 12.42
N PRO A 51 -10.49 -26.64 13.55
CA PRO A 51 -10.46 -25.19 13.50
C PRO A 51 -9.33 -24.80 12.54
N ARG A 52 -9.67 -24.09 11.45
CA ARG A 52 -8.68 -23.63 10.46
C ARG A 52 -7.52 -23.00 11.23
N ALA A 53 -6.37 -23.65 11.22
CA ALA A 53 -5.18 -23.13 11.87
C ALA A 53 -4.91 -21.75 11.29
N GLN A 54 -5.21 -20.71 12.08
CA GLN A 54 -4.80 -19.36 11.73
C GLN A 54 -3.30 -19.34 11.86
N PHE A 55 -2.58 -19.54 10.75
CA PHE A 55 -1.14 -19.33 10.72
C PHE A 55 -0.89 -17.88 11.15
N LYS A 56 -0.50 -17.69 12.42
CA LYS A 56 -0.01 -16.41 12.89
C LYS A 56 1.22 -16.11 12.03
N SER A 57 1.09 -15.13 11.13
CA SER A 57 2.25 -14.62 10.40
C SER A 57 3.29 -14.21 11.44
N GLY A 58 4.54 -14.69 11.29
CA GLY A 58 5.62 -14.44 12.26
C GLY A 58 5.93 -12.96 12.50
N PRO A 59 6.95 -12.62 13.31
CA PRO A 59 7.23 -11.25 13.73
C PRO A 59 7.48 -10.34 12.51
N LYS A 60 6.52 -9.47 12.17
CA LYS A 60 6.59 -8.60 10.98
C LYS A 60 7.44 -7.35 11.19
N GLU A 61 7.68 -6.93 12.43
CA GLU A 61 8.31 -5.64 12.74
C GLU A 61 9.73 -5.51 12.17
N LYS A 62 10.60 -6.50 12.38
CA LYS A 62 12.00 -6.45 11.91
C LYS A 62 12.19 -6.36 10.39
N ALA A 63 11.19 -6.73 9.60
CA ALA A 63 11.28 -6.66 8.14
C ALA A 63 11.04 -5.25 7.60
N TRP A 64 10.16 -4.47 8.25
CA TRP A 64 9.84 -3.11 7.84
C TRP A 64 11.00 -2.15 8.08
N ASP A 65 11.68 -2.25 9.22
CA ASP A 65 12.84 -1.40 9.54
C ASP A 65 13.98 -1.55 8.52
N ARG A 66 14.27 -2.79 8.13
CA ARG A 66 15.30 -3.08 7.11
C ARG A 66 14.91 -2.50 5.75
N LEU A 67 13.66 -2.69 5.36
CA LEU A 67 13.14 -2.19 4.09
C LEU A 67 13.13 -0.66 4.05
N ASP A 68 12.82 -0.02 5.17
CA ASP A 68 12.82 1.45 5.31
C ASP A 68 14.21 2.02 5.05
N ILE A 69 15.24 1.43 5.67
CA ILE A 69 16.64 1.82 5.47
C ILE A 69 17.08 1.61 4.02
N GLU A 70 16.68 0.49 3.40
CA GLU A 70 17.04 0.17 2.01
C GLU A 70 16.38 1.10 0.99
N LEU A 71 15.10 1.46 1.21
CA LEU A 71 14.34 2.31 0.29
C LEU A 71 14.64 3.80 0.45
N LEU A 72 15.08 4.25 1.62
CA LEU A 72 15.39 5.65 1.90
C LEU A 72 16.26 6.35 0.82
N PRO A 73 17.41 5.79 0.37
CA PRO A 73 18.20 6.42 -0.70
C PRO A 73 17.44 6.54 -2.02
N ARG A 74 16.58 5.56 -2.36
CA ARG A 74 15.75 5.61 -3.58
C ARG A 74 14.69 6.69 -3.47
N VAL A 75 14.04 6.82 -2.31
CA VAL A 75 13.07 7.90 -2.04
C VAL A 75 13.73 9.26 -2.21
N LYS A 76 14.93 9.47 -1.64
CA LYS A 76 15.69 10.72 -1.79
C LYS A 76 16.02 11.03 -3.25
N ALA A 77 16.45 10.04 -4.02
CA ALA A 77 16.73 10.20 -5.45
C ALA A 77 15.47 10.62 -6.23
N VAL A 78 14.34 9.96 -5.96
CA VAL A 78 13.04 10.30 -6.58
C VAL A 78 12.57 11.68 -6.18
N ILE A 79 12.68 12.07 -4.91
CA ILE A 79 12.34 13.43 -4.46
C ILE A 79 13.19 14.45 -5.22
N LYS A 80 14.50 14.24 -5.32
CA LYS A 80 15.39 15.15 -6.06
C LYS A 80 15.00 15.28 -7.53
N GLU A 81 14.64 14.19 -8.18
CA GLU A 81 14.17 14.22 -9.56
C GLU A 81 12.83 14.97 -9.71
N LEU A 82 11.87 14.68 -8.83
CA LEU A 82 10.54 15.30 -8.85
C LEU A 82 10.56 16.77 -8.45
N TYR A 83 11.48 17.16 -7.57
CA TYR A 83 11.67 18.55 -7.18
C TYR A 83 12.07 19.41 -8.38
N GLY A 84 12.61 18.79 -9.43
CA GLY A 84 12.90 19.42 -10.70
C GLY A 84 14.20 20.22 -10.67
N ASN A 85 14.63 20.60 -11.87
CA ASN A 85 15.75 21.50 -12.13
C ASN A 85 15.27 22.56 -13.14
N GLU A 86 16.13 23.47 -13.57
CA GLU A 86 15.79 24.49 -14.57
C GLU A 86 15.16 23.89 -15.86
N ASP A 87 15.58 22.69 -16.26
CA ASP A 87 15.07 22.04 -17.47
C ASP A 87 13.82 21.16 -17.25
N LYS A 88 13.69 20.56 -16.06
CA LYS A 88 12.60 19.61 -15.73
C LYS A 88 11.53 20.29 -14.89
N ARG A 89 10.28 20.20 -15.34
CA ARG A 89 9.11 20.76 -14.62
C ARG A 89 9.02 20.17 -13.20
N PRO A 90 8.89 21.01 -12.16
CA PRO A 90 8.71 20.55 -10.80
C PRO A 90 7.36 19.87 -10.60
N HIS A 91 7.34 18.85 -9.76
CA HIS A 91 6.12 18.17 -9.30
C HIS A 91 5.90 18.43 -7.81
N LYS A 92 4.62 18.46 -7.41
CA LYS A 92 4.25 18.52 -6.00
C LYS A 92 4.61 17.20 -5.35
N ILE A 93 5.43 17.25 -4.32
CA ILE A 93 5.87 16.06 -3.61
C ILE A 93 4.71 15.53 -2.77
N THR A 94 4.27 14.32 -3.07
CA THR A 94 3.19 13.63 -2.34
C THR A 94 3.55 12.16 -2.16
N MET A 95 3.04 11.56 -1.07
CA MET A 95 3.26 10.14 -0.78
C MET A 95 2.81 9.24 -1.93
N SER A 96 1.64 9.51 -2.49
CA SER A 96 1.09 8.74 -3.61
C SER A 96 1.94 8.85 -4.88
N LEU A 97 2.48 10.03 -5.18
CA LEU A 97 3.33 10.22 -6.35
C LEU A 97 4.62 9.41 -6.22
N ILE A 98 5.28 9.49 -5.07
CA ILE A 98 6.52 8.74 -4.80
C ILE A 98 6.26 7.24 -4.83
N ASN A 99 5.17 6.77 -4.22
CA ASN A 99 4.78 5.36 -4.23
C ASN A 99 4.62 4.82 -5.67
N ARG A 100 3.95 5.61 -6.52
CA ARG A 100 3.76 5.28 -7.94
C ARG A 100 5.07 5.30 -8.71
N THR A 101 5.94 6.29 -8.48
CA THR A 101 7.23 6.41 -9.16
C THR A 101 8.18 5.26 -8.79
N LEU A 102 8.13 4.79 -7.55
CA LEU A 102 8.94 3.65 -7.08
C LEU A 102 8.33 2.27 -7.45
N GLY A 103 7.14 2.23 -8.04
CA GLY A 103 6.45 0.97 -8.38
C GLY A 103 6.04 0.15 -7.15
N LEU A 104 5.85 0.81 -6.00
CA LEU A 104 5.53 0.14 -4.74
C LEU A 104 4.02 -0.12 -4.63
N PRO A 105 3.60 -1.25 -4.04
CA PRO A 105 2.23 -1.49 -3.60
C PRO A 105 1.61 -0.29 -2.87
N ASN A 106 0.31 -0.07 -3.09
CA ASN A 106 -0.41 1.04 -2.47
C ASN A 106 -0.26 1.03 -0.94
N LYS A 107 0.03 2.21 -0.36
CA LYS A 107 0.20 2.45 1.09
C LYS A 107 1.42 1.80 1.74
N GLN A 108 2.35 1.22 0.97
CA GLN A 108 3.54 0.61 1.54
C GLN A 108 4.42 1.63 2.28
N LEU A 109 4.57 2.84 1.74
CA LEU A 109 5.31 3.93 2.38
C LEU A 109 4.69 4.39 3.72
N ASP A 110 3.41 4.11 3.99
CA ASP A 110 2.78 4.49 5.26
C ASP A 110 3.35 3.70 6.45
N ASN A 111 3.90 2.51 6.18
CA ASN A 111 4.54 1.63 7.16
C ASN A 111 6.06 1.90 7.32
N LEU A 112 6.61 2.86 6.58
CA LEU A 112 8.04 3.15 6.51
C LEU A 112 8.32 4.52 7.15
N PRO A 113 8.56 4.58 8.47
CA PRO A 113 8.64 5.85 9.20
C PRO A 113 9.75 6.79 8.70
N LEU A 114 10.95 6.29 8.38
CA LEU A 114 12.07 7.11 7.91
C LEU A 114 11.81 7.68 6.52
N CYS A 115 11.34 6.84 5.59
CA CYS A 115 10.93 7.30 4.26
C CYS A 115 9.81 8.33 4.37
N ARG A 116 8.83 8.12 5.25
CA ARG A 116 7.71 9.04 5.45
C ARG A 116 8.17 10.38 6.01
N GLU A 117 9.07 10.37 6.99
CA GLU A 117 9.65 11.60 7.55
C GLU A 117 10.38 12.39 6.47
N GLU A 118 11.21 11.73 5.66
CA GLU A 118 11.94 12.37 4.58
C GLU A 118 10.99 13.04 3.57
N ILE A 119 9.89 12.38 3.21
CA ILE A 119 8.88 12.94 2.30
C ILE A 119 8.19 14.15 2.93
N ASN A 120 7.86 14.09 4.22
CA ASN A 120 7.19 15.16 4.94
C ASN A 120 8.04 16.43 5.05
N ARG A 121 9.38 16.33 5.01
CA ARG A 121 10.27 17.50 4.96
C ARG A 121 10.06 18.38 3.72
N TYR A 122 9.57 17.78 2.64
CA TYR A 122 9.24 18.46 1.39
C TYR A 122 7.74 18.76 1.26
N TYR A 123 6.98 18.63 2.35
CA TYR A 123 5.57 18.98 2.35
C TYR A 123 5.42 20.48 2.09
N GLU A 124 4.70 20.81 1.02
CA GLU A 124 4.45 22.18 0.59
C GLU A 124 2.95 22.44 0.41
N SER A 125 2.53 23.65 0.75
CA SER A 125 1.19 24.15 0.41
C SER A 125 1.00 24.15 -1.12
N GLN A 126 -0.26 24.22 -1.56
CA GLN A 126 -0.56 24.24 -2.99
C GLN A 126 0.01 25.48 -3.68
N GLU A 127 0.02 26.61 -2.97
CA GLU A 127 0.48 27.92 -3.41
C GLU A 127 2.00 27.96 -3.55
N HIS A 128 2.73 27.33 -2.62
CA HIS A 128 4.19 27.14 -2.74
C HIS A 128 4.54 26.30 -3.98
N TYR A 129 3.81 25.22 -4.24
CA TYR A 129 4.02 24.42 -5.43
C TYR A 129 3.80 25.25 -6.71
N TRP A 130 2.69 26.01 -6.77
CA TRP A 130 2.43 26.91 -7.90
C TRP A 130 3.53 27.96 -8.07
N ALA A 131 4.09 28.48 -6.99
CA ALA A 131 5.22 29.42 -7.06
C ALA A 131 6.43 28.78 -7.76
N ARG A 132 6.78 27.54 -7.40
CA ARG A 132 7.85 26.79 -8.07
C ARG A 132 7.57 26.56 -9.55
N GLU A 133 6.34 26.20 -9.90
CA GLU A 133 5.95 26.00 -11.30
C GLU A 133 6.08 27.29 -12.13
N VAL A 134 5.66 28.43 -11.55
CA VAL A 134 5.74 29.74 -12.20
C VAL A 134 7.20 30.14 -12.41
N ILE A 135 8.05 30.00 -11.38
CA ILE A 135 9.48 30.31 -11.47
C ILE A 135 10.14 29.46 -12.55
N TRP A 136 9.89 28.15 -12.55
CA TRP A 136 10.39 27.24 -13.58
C TRP A 136 9.94 27.67 -14.98
N ALA A 137 8.67 27.99 -15.17
CA ALA A 137 8.14 28.38 -16.47
C ALA A 137 8.78 29.69 -16.98
N VAL A 138 8.99 30.67 -16.10
CA VAL A 138 9.65 31.93 -16.45
C VAL A 138 11.10 31.70 -16.82
N GLN A 139 11.86 30.96 -16.01
CA GLN A 139 13.25 30.62 -16.29
C GLN A 139 13.40 29.86 -17.61
N LYS A 140 12.51 28.91 -17.87
CA LYS A 140 12.49 28.15 -19.12
C LYS A 140 12.24 29.05 -20.34
N ILE A 141 11.26 29.95 -20.27
CA ILE A 141 10.96 30.91 -21.34
C ILE A 141 12.16 31.82 -21.62
N LEU A 142 12.81 32.32 -20.56
CA LEU A 142 13.99 33.17 -20.67
C LEU A 142 15.19 32.42 -21.28
N LYS A 143 15.41 31.17 -20.85
CA LYS A 143 16.46 30.29 -21.38
C LYS A 143 16.27 29.96 -22.86
N GLU A 144 15.02 29.80 -23.29
CA GLU A 144 14.65 29.60 -24.70
C GLU A 144 14.70 30.90 -25.53
N GLY A 145 15.07 32.04 -24.93
CA GLY A 145 15.16 33.34 -25.62
C GLY A 145 13.80 33.90 -26.05
N GLN A 146 12.72 33.41 -25.45
CA GLN A 146 11.36 33.77 -25.83
C GLN A 146 10.86 35.01 -25.08
N VAL A 147 9.92 35.73 -25.69
CA VAL A 147 9.25 36.86 -25.03
C VAL A 147 8.41 36.35 -23.86
N LEU A 148 8.72 36.82 -22.66
CA LEU A 148 7.97 36.51 -21.45
C LEU A 148 6.57 37.13 -21.51
N ASN A 149 5.55 36.29 -21.47
CA ASN A 149 4.16 36.71 -21.41
C ASN A 149 3.31 35.73 -20.59
N TRP A 150 2.20 36.22 -20.02
CA TRP A 150 1.31 35.41 -19.20
C TRP A 150 0.75 34.19 -19.96
N LYS A 151 0.40 34.35 -21.24
CA LYS A 151 -0.15 33.27 -22.06
C LYS A 151 0.79 32.07 -22.14
N ARG A 152 2.09 32.29 -22.33
CA ARG A 152 3.11 31.22 -22.39
C ARG A 152 3.31 30.57 -21.03
N VAL A 153 3.39 31.35 -19.96
CA VAL A 153 3.48 30.82 -18.59
C VAL A 153 2.27 29.93 -18.29
N ARG A 154 1.06 30.37 -18.65
CA ARG A 154 -0.15 29.56 -18.53
C ARG A 154 -0.12 28.31 -19.41
N THR A 155 0.37 28.38 -20.64
CA THR A 155 0.48 27.20 -21.51
C THR A 155 1.42 26.14 -20.90
N LEU A 156 2.53 26.56 -20.28
CA LEU A 156 3.49 25.63 -19.66
C LEU A 156 2.98 25.04 -18.34
N THR A 157 2.32 25.84 -17.51
CA THR A 157 1.93 25.45 -16.14
C THR A 157 0.48 24.97 -16.03
N ASN A 158 -0.40 25.41 -16.92
CA ASN A 158 -1.85 25.27 -16.83
C ASN A 158 -2.48 25.92 -15.56
N ILE A 159 -1.82 26.91 -14.97
CA ILE A 159 -2.29 27.60 -13.76
C ILE A 159 -3.34 28.67 -14.13
N ARG A 160 -4.42 28.74 -13.33
CA ARG A 160 -5.45 29.80 -13.45
C ARG A 160 -4.95 31.12 -12.87
N ARG A 161 -5.47 32.26 -13.34
CA ARG A 161 -5.01 33.59 -12.89
C ARG A 161 -5.13 33.77 -11.37
N VAL A 162 -6.26 33.36 -10.78
CA VAL A 162 -6.48 33.40 -9.32
C VAL A 162 -5.40 32.61 -8.56
N ASN A 163 -5.08 31.40 -9.02
CA ASN A 163 -4.06 30.54 -8.40
C ASN A 163 -2.64 31.13 -8.54
N PHE A 164 -2.36 31.82 -9.65
CA PHE A 164 -1.12 32.56 -9.84
C PHE A 164 -1.00 33.73 -8.87
N GLU A 165 -2.06 34.50 -8.67
CA GLU A 165 -2.07 35.59 -7.69
C GLU A 165 -1.85 35.06 -6.26
N SER A 166 -2.45 33.91 -5.92
CA SER A 166 -2.23 33.25 -4.64
C SER A 166 -0.79 32.74 -4.44
N SER A 167 -0.02 32.49 -5.51
CA SER A 167 1.37 32.03 -5.40
C SER A 167 2.39 33.16 -5.26
N LEU A 168 2.03 34.40 -5.63
CA LEU A 168 2.92 35.57 -5.59
C LEU A 168 3.65 35.79 -4.24
N PRO A 169 3.03 35.60 -3.05
CA PRO A 169 3.72 35.77 -1.78
C PRO A 169 4.91 34.83 -1.60
N TYR A 170 4.80 33.61 -2.12
CA TYR A 170 5.82 32.57 -1.98
C TYR A 170 6.95 32.70 -3.01
N ILE A 171 6.66 33.30 -4.17
CA ILE A 171 7.67 33.58 -5.20
C ILE A 171 8.77 34.50 -4.66
N SER A 172 8.41 35.46 -3.81
CA SER A 172 9.38 36.37 -3.18
C SER A 172 10.41 35.68 -2.28
N GLN A 173 10.15 34.45 -1.83
CA GLN A 173 11.08 33.68 -0.99
C GLN A 173 11.98 32.75 -1.80
N LEU A 174 11.64 32.48 -3.06
CA LEU A 174 12.23 31.40 -3.86
C LEU A 174 13.04 31.88 -5.07
N ALA A 175 12.94 33.15 -5.44
CA ALA A 175 13.53 33.67 -6.68
C ALA A 175 14.30 34.97 -6.47
N ASP A 176 15.22 35.27 -7.39
CA ASP A 176 15.98 36.52 -7.39
C ASP A 176 15.09 37.74 -7.67
N ASN A 177 15.53 38.90 -7.19
CA ASN A 177 14.81 40.17 -7.35
C ASN A 177 14.45 40.51 -8.81
N ASP A 178 15.29 40.15 -9.79
CA ASP A 178 14.99 40.37 -11.21
C ASP A 178 13.83 39.48 -11.68
N THR A 179 13.89 38.19 -11.35
CA THR A 179 12.83 37.21 -11.65
C THR A 179 11.51 37.60 -10.99
N ILE A 180 11.54 38.06 -9.74
CA ILE A 180 10.35 38.55 -9.02
C ILE A 180 9.74 39.75 -9.74
N LYS A 181 10.54 40.73 -10.17
CA LYS A 181 10.03 41.91 -10.89
C LYS A 181 9.36 41.52 -12.20
N ARG A 182 9.99 40.62 -12.97
CA ARG A 182 9.42 40.09 -14.22
C ARG A 182 8.10 39.37 -13.96
N ILE A 183 8.02 38.52 -12.95
CA ILE A 183 6.79 37.80 -12.59
C ILE A 183 5.68 38.76 -12.16
N LYS A 184 5.99 39.77 -11.35
CA LYS A 184 5.01 40.77 -10.92
C LYS A 184 4.48 41.64 -12.06
N SER A 185 5.21 41.74 -13.17
CA SER A 185 4.77 42.46 -14.38
C SER A 185 3.89 41.64 -15.34
N LEU A 186 3.65 40.35 -15.05
CA LEU A 186 2.86 39.44 -15.89
C LEU A 186 1.34 39.53 -15.68
#